data_AF-A0A3D0W513-F1
#
_entry.id   AF-A0A3D0W513-F1
#
_cell.length_a   1.000
_cell.length_b   1.000
_cell.length_c   1.000
_cell.angle_alpha   90.00
_cell.angle_beta   90.00
_cell.angle_gamma   90.00
#
_symmetry.space_group_name_H-M   'P 1'
#
loop_
_entity.id
_entity.type
_entity.pdbx_description
1 polymer ?
#
loop_
_entity_poly.entity_id
_entity_poly.type
_entity_poly.pdbx_seq_one_letter_code
_entity_poly.pdbx_strand_id
1 'polypeptide(L)'
;IDQDHFVFDVKIQKIFISNVASFEKEAILKIKLKKFACPIEFIKPQKKCNHLLNDYEDITSLGTDRWLSALSVSHSTQKAAVIVSVGTAVTIDYLSFDKNKNLFTFEGGVILPGLHLTKNVLSQNTAHLKHDEGVLQIPAINTANAIQSGFIL
;
A
#
# COMPACT_ATOMS: atom_id res chain seq x y z
N ILE A 1 1.10 11.95 16.18
CA ILE A 1 2.39 11.23 16.13
C ILE A 1 3.45 12.21 16.59
N ASP A 2 3.82 12.08 17.86
CA ASP A 2 4.94 12.77 18.48
C ASP A 2 6.23 12.13 17.93
N GLN A 3 7.17 12.91 17.37
CA GLN A 3 8.31 12.40 16.58
C GLN A 3 9.67 12.84 17.12
N ASP A 4 9.75 13.25 18.39
CA ASP A 4 11.00 13.66 19.03
C ASP A 4 11.89 12.48 19.45
N HIS A 5 11.57 11.25 19.02
CA HIS A 5 12.29 10.04 19.43
C HIS A 5 13.34 9.52 18.44
N PHE A 6 13.46 10.11 17.24
CA PHE A 6 14.48 9.67 16.28
C PHE A 6 15.77 10.47 16.45
N VAL A 7 16.63 10.01 17.36
CA VAL A 7 18.03 10.45 17.45
C VAL A 7 18.83 9.55 16.53
N PHE A 8 19.46 10.13 15.51
CA PHE A 8 20.34 9.40 14.60
C PHE A 8 21.79 9.76 14.92
N ASP A 9 22.61 8.75 15.20
CA ASP A 9 24.06 8.91 15.41
C ASP A 9 24.82 9.19 14.10
N VAL A 10 24.09 9.23 12.98
CA VAL A 10 24.62 9.48 11.63
C VAL A 10 23.84 10.60 10.94
N LYS A 11 24.56 11.40 10.16
CA LYS A 11 23.96 12.45 9.34
C LYS A 11 23.12 11.82 8.22
N ILE A 12 21.82 12.11 8.21
CA ILE A 12 20.92 11.71 7.12
C ILE A 12 21.33 12.46 5.84
N GLN A 13 21.62 11.72 4.77
CA GLN A 13 22.08 12.29 3.50
C GLN A 13 20.95 12.57 2.51
N LYS A 14 19.86 11.80 2.58
CA LYS A 14 18.69 11.91 1.70
C LYS A 14 17.49 11.22 2.32
N ILE A 15 16.28 11.74 2.06
CA ILE A 15 15.02 11.16 2.50
C ILE A 15 14.16 10.87 1.27
N PHE A 16 13.66 9.63 1.15
CA PHE A 16 12.69 9.22 0.14
C PHE A 16 11.34 8.97 0.80
N ILE A 17 10.26 9.43 0.17
CA ILE A 17 8.91 9.36 0.71
C ILE A 17 7.97 8.73 -0.31
N SER A 18 7.29 7.66 0.09
CA SER A 18 6.07 7.19 -0.58
C SER A 18 4.87 7.82 0.11
N ASN A 19 4.00 8.48 -0.66
CA ASN A 19 2.78 9.07 -0.14
C ASN A 19 1.62 8.79 -1.09
N VAL A 20 0.62 8.05 -0.61
CA VAL A 20 -0.68 7.82 -1.27
C VAL A 20 -1.84 8.51 -0.53
N ALA A 21 -1.51 9.30 0.49
CA ALA A 21 -2.48 10.11 1.23
C ALA A 21 -2.59 11.52 0.64
N SER A 22 -3.28 12.42 1.34
CA SER A 22 -3.55 13.78 0.85
C SER A 22 -2.29 14.63 0.66
N PHE A 23 -2.40 15.62 -0.24
CA PHE A 23 -1.38 16.64 -0.48
C PHE A 23 -1.03 17.44 0.79
N GLU A 24 -2.00 17.60 1.69
CA GLU A 24 -1.80 18.23 3.01
C GLU A 24 -0.77 17.48 3.85
N LYS A 25 -0.82 16.14 3.87
CA LYS A 25 0.17 15.34 4.59
C LYS A 25 1.56 15.47 4.00
N GLU A 26 1.67 15.54 2.67
CA GLU A 26 2.94 15.81 2.00
C GLU A 26 3.52 17.17 2.39
N ALA A 27 2.71 18.23 2.44
CA ALA A 27 3.15 19.56 2.88
C ALA A 27 3.65 19.55 4.33
N ILE A 28 2.92 18.88 5.23
CA ILE A 28 3.31 18.71 6.64
C ILE A 28 4.64 17.96 6.74
N LEU A 29 4.84 16.88 5.98
CA LEU A 29 6.09 16.12 5.95
C LEU A 29 7.27 17.00 5.48
N LYS A 30 7.09 17.78 4.40
CA LYS A 30 8.14 18.69 3.93
C LYS A 30 8.58 19.67 5.01
N ILE A 31 7.65 20.24 5.78
CA ILE A 31 7.98 21.17 6.87
C ILE A 31 8.73 20.43 7.98
N LYS A 32 8.20 19.30 8.45
CA LYS A 32 8.77 18.56 9.58
C LYS A 32 10.17 18.00 9.29
N LEU A 33 10.43 17.61 8.05
CA LEU A 33 11.68 16.97 7.66
C LEU A 33 12.79 17.97 7.29
N LYS A 34 12.51 19.27 7.19
CA LYS A 34 13.54 20.31 6.97
C LYS A 34 14.68 20.27 8.00
N LYS A 35 14.40 19.83 9.23
CA LYS A 35 15.40 19.73 10.31
C LYS A 35 16.60 18.83 9.97
N PHE A 36 16.45 17.92 9.02
CA PHE A 36 17.53 17.02 8.58
C PHE A 36 18.50 17.65 7.57
N ALA A 37 18.20 18.84 7.04
CA ALA A 37 19.06 19.60 6.12
C ALA A 37 19.60 18.76 4.94
N CYS A 38 18.77 17.88 4.39
CA CYS A 38 19.10 17.00 3.27
C CYS A 38 17.99 17.02 2.20
N PRO A 39 18.26 16.55 0.96
CA PRO A 39 17.23 16.43 -0.06
C PRO A 39 16.09 15.50 0.37
N ILE A 40 14.86 15.92 0.11
CA ILE A 40 13.63 15.15 0.32
C ILE A 40 13.00 14.90 -1.05
N GLU A 41 12.79 13.64 -1.40
CA GLU A 41 12.23 13.23 -2.68
C GLU A 41 10.96 12.40 -2.47
N PHE A 42 9.87 12.82 -3.12
CA PHE A 42 8.63 12.04 -3.16
C PHE A 42 8.71 11.11 -4.37
N ILE A 43 8.71 9.82 -4.10
CA ILE A 43 8.71 8.81 -5.15
C ILE A 43 7.39 8.89 -5.90
N LYS A 44 7.47 8.74 -7.23
CA LYS A 44 6.31 8.60 -8.10
C LYS A 44 6.50 7.37 -8.99
N PRO A 45 5.41 6.70 -9.41
CA PRO A 45 5.51 5.66 -10.42
C PRO A 45 6.11 6.21 -11.71
N GLN A 46 6.88 5.38 -12.39
CA GLN A 46 7.55 5.72 -13.65
C GLN A 46 7.13 4.72 -14.72
N LYS A 47 7.24 5.07 -16.01
CA LYS A 47 6.94 4.10 -17.09
C LYS A 47 7.83 2.87 -16.99
N LYS A 48 9.10 3.06 -16.61
CA LYS A 48 10.06 1.98 -16.39
C LYS A 48 11.06 2.40 -15.33
N CYS A 49 11.41 1.49 -14.42
CA CYS A 49 12.52 1.64 -13.49
C CYS A 49 13.29 0.33 -13.42
N ASN A 50 14.60 0.36 -13.71
CA ASN A 50 15.44 -0.84 -13.86
C ASN A 50 14.78 -1.87 -14.82
N HIS A 51 14.52 -3.07 -14.33
CA HIS A 51 13.86 -4.18 -15.01
C HIS A 51 12.37 -4.27 -14.72
N LEU A 52 11.70 -3.20 -14.26
CA LEU A 52 10.25 -3.16 -14.07
C LEU A 52 9.60 -2.14 -15.04
N LEU A 53 8.70 -2.62 -15.89
CA LEU A 53 7.82 -1.83 -16.73
C LEU A 53 6.48 -1.60 -16.01
N ASN A 54 5.99 -0.36 -16.04
CA ASN A 54 4.65 -0.01 -15.60
C ASN A 54 3.69 -0.02 -16.81
N ASP A 55 2.74 -0.96 -16.83
CA ASP A 55 1.76 -1.07 -17.91
C ASP A 55 0.36 -0.58 -17.53
N TYR A 56 0.25 0.21 -16.46
CA TYR A 56 -0.94 1.03 -16.25
C TYR A 56 -1.15 2.01 -17.41
N GLU A 57 -2.41 2.21 -17.78
CA GLU A 57 -2.83 3.15 -18.82
C GLU A 57 -2.36 4.58 -18.49
N ASP A 58 -2.72 5.08 -17.31
CA ASP A 58 -2.13 6.27 -16.72
C ASP A 58 -1.11 5.87 -15.65
N ILE A 59 0.17 5.95 -16.01
CA ILE A 59 1.33 5.67 -15.15
C ILE A 59 1.22 6.42 -13.81
N THR A 60 0.74 7.66 -13.84
CA THR A 60 0.71 8.55 -12.66
C THR A 60 -0.39 8.21 -11.67
N SER A 61 -1.39 7.43 -12.11
CA SER A 61 -2.51 6.99 -11.27
C SER A 61 -2.18 5.76 -10.41
N LEU A 62 -1.09 5.05 -10.69
CA LEU A 62 -0.67 3.91 -9.87
C LEU A 62 -0.24 4.39 -8.47
N GLY A 63 -0.74 3.71 -7.42
CA GLY A 63 -0.30 3.98 -6.05
C GLY A 63 1.21 3.81 -5.91
N THR A 64 1.88 4.78 -5.30
CA THR A 64 3.35 4.74 -5.12
C THR A 64 3.78 3.57 -4.23
N ASP A 65 2.94 3.18 -3.28
CA ASP A 65 3.10 1.99 -2.45
C ASP A 65 3.05 0.67 -3.25
N ARG A 66 2.08 0.53 -4.16
CA ARG A 66 1.98 -0.61 -5.10
C ARG A 66 3.17 -0.66 -6.04
N TRP A 67 3.57 0.49 -6.59
CA TRP A 67 4.75 0.62 -7.45
C TRP A 67 6.05 0.19 -6.75
N LEU A 68 6.27 0.67 -5.53
CA LEU A 68 7.47 0.31 -4.75
C LEU A 68 7.45 -1.16 -4.32
N SER A 69 6.28 -1.72 -4.02
CA SER A 69 6.14 -3.16 -3.74
C SER A 69 6.53 -3.98 -4.96
N ALA A 70 6.04 -3.61 -6.14
CA ALA A 70 6.41 -4.23 -7.40
C ALA A 70 7.92 -4.13 -7.69
N LEU A 71 8.52 -2.97 -7.42
CA LEU A 71 9.96 -2.76 -7.59
C LEU A 71 10.76 -3.65 -6.62
N SER A 72 10.34 -3.76 -5.36
CA SER A 72 10.99 -4.64 -4.37
C SER A 72 10.95 -6.10 -4.81
N VAL A 73 9.79 -6.56 -5.30
CA VAL A 73 9.62 -7.95 -5.74
C VAL A 73 10.44 -8.21 -6.99
N SER A 74 10.45 -7.29 -7.97
CA SER A 74 11.26 -7.48 -9.19
C SER A 74 12.75 -7.63 -8.88
N HIS A 75 13.26 -6.97 -7.85
CA HIS A 75 14.65 -7.15 -7.38
C HIS A 75 14.91 -8.47 -6.64
N SER A 76 13.87 -9.11 -6.12
CA SER A 76 14.00 -10.27 -5.22
C SER A 76 13.78 -11.62 -5.92
N THR A 77 13.27 -11.62 -7.15
CA THR A 77 12.94 -12.85 -7.88
C THR A 77 13.21 -12.72 -9.38
N GLN A 78 13.18 -13.86 -10.08
CA GLN A 78 13.23 -13.98 -11.55
C GLN A 78 12.07 -14.84 -12.05
N LYS A 79 10.90 -14.66 -11.44
CA LYS A 79 9.67 -15.39 -11.74
C LYS A 79 8.49 -14.42 -11.66
N ALA A 80 7.43 -14.70 -12.42
CA ALA A 80 6.16 -14.01 -12.25
C ALA A 80 5.69 -14.10 -10.79
N ALA A 81 4.97 -13.08 -10.33
CA ALA A 81 4.56 -12.94 -8.94
C ALA A 81 3.17 -12.31 -8.82
N VAL A 82 2.49 -12.67 -7.73
CA VAL A 82 1.31 -11.97 -7.23
C VAL A 82 1.69 -11.35 -5.90
N ILE A 83 1.46 -10.05 -5.74
CA ILE A 83 1.73 -9.32 -4.50
C ILE A 83 0.40 -9.04 -3.81
N VAL A 84 0.26 -9.47 -2.56
CA VAL A 84 -0.91 -9.16 -1.75
C VAL A 84 -0.48 -8.24 -0.61
N SER A 85 -1.04 -7.03 -0.56
CA SER A 85 -0.82 -6.07 0.53
C SER A 85 -2.11 -5.91 1.31
N VAL A 86 -2.07 -6.12 2.62
CA VAL A 86 -3.24 -6.01 3.51
C VAL A 86 -3.04 -4.85 4.48
N GLY A 87 -3.68 -3.72 4.19
CA GLY A 87 -3.64 -2.51 5.02
C GLY A 87 -5.02 -1.85 5.12
N THR A 88 -5.06 -0.52 5.07
CA THR A 88 -6.32 0.24 5.00
C THR A 88 -7.19 -0.21 3.82
N ALA A 89 -6.55 -0.47 2.68
CA ALA A 89 -7.10 -1.23 1.57
C ALA A 89 -6.31 -2.53 1.42
N VAL A 90 -6.91 -3.52 0.76
CA VAL A 90 -6.19 -4.70 0.28
C VAL A 90 -5.87 -4.48 -1.20
N THR A 91 -4.62 -4.70 -1.60
CA THR A 91 -4.23 -4.70 -3.01
C THR A 91 -3.74 -6.08 -3.42
N ILE A 92 -4.09 -6.50 -4.63
CA ILE A 92 -3.53 -7.70 -5.26
C ILE A 92 -2.97 -7.28 -6.62
N ASP A 93 -1.66 -7.36 -6.77
CA ASP A 93 -0.91 -6.87 -7.92
C ASP A 93 -0.28 -8.01 -8.70
N TYR A 94 -0.41 -7.98 -10.03
CA TYR A 94 0.11 -9.01 -10.93
C TYR A 94 1.39 -8.53 -11.61
N LEU A 95 2.45 -9.33 -11.48
CA LEU A 95 3.72 -9.14 -12.15
C LEU A 95 4.01 -10.32 -13.06
N SER A 96 4.10 -10.08 -14.37
CA SER A 96 4.71 -11.04 -15.29
C SER A 96 6.22 -10.85 -15.35
N PHE A 97 6.92 -11.89 -15.81
CA PHE A 97 8.37 -11.86 -16.00
C PHE A 97 8.75 -12.50 -17.33
N ASP A 98 9.33 -11.70 -18.23
CA ASP A 98 9.96 -12.15 -19.47
C ASP A 98 11.43 -12.49 -19.19
N LYS A 99 11.72 -13.80 -19.12
CA LYS A 99 13.08 -14.31 -18.85
C LYS A 99 14.09 -13.91 -19.92
N ASN A 100 13.67 -13.82 -21.19
CA ASN A 100 14.57 -13.51 -22.30
C ASN A 100 15.01 -12.05 -22.26
N LYS A 101 14.11 -11.15 -21.84
CA LYS A 101 14.39 -9.71 -21.70
C LYS A 101 14.86 -9.33 -20.31
N ASN A 102 14.86 -10.28 -19.36
CA ASN A 102 15.03 -10.02 -17.93
C ASN A 102 14.17 -8.82 -17.49
N LEU A 103 12.88 -8.87 -17.81
CA LEU A 103 11.96 -7.74 -17.65
C LEU A 103 10.69 -8.19 -16.92
N PHE A 104 10.36 -7.48 -15.85
CA PHE A 104 9.06 -7.54 -15.21
C PHE A 104 8.11 -6.53 -15.81
N THR A 105 6.83 -6.88 -15.88
CA THR A 105 5.75 -5.97 -16.23
C THR A 105 4.71 -5.97 -15.13
N PHE A 106 4.35 -4.78 -14.63
CA PHE A 106 3.18 -4.57 -13.79
C PHE A 106 1.93 -4.60 -14.67
N GLU A 107 1.22 -5.72 -14.64
CA GLU A 107 0.06 -6.00 -15.51
C GLU A 107 -1.26 -5.47 -14.95
N GLY A 108 -1.21 -4.88 -13.76
CA GLY A 108 -2.37 -4.33 -13.08
C GLY A 108 -2.66 -5.03 -11.76
N GLY A 109 -3.87 -4.85 -11.26
CA GLY A 109 -4.28 -5.44 -10.00
C GLY A 109 -5.66 -5.00 -9.55
N VAL A 110 -6.08 -5.49 -8.39
CA VAL A 110 -7.36 -5.15 -7.75
C VAL A 110 -7.14 -4.43 -6.43
N ILE A 111 -8.10 -3.56 -6.08
CA ILE A 111 -8.15 -2.85 -4.80
C ILE A 111 -9.46 -3.24 -4.12
N LEU A 112 -9.39 -3.74 -2.89
CA LEU A 112 -10.54 -4.07 -2.04
C LEU A 112 -10.50 -3.20 -0.78
N PRO A 113 -11.65 -2.92 -0.14
CA PRO A 113 -11.64 -2.31 1.19
C PRO A 113 -10.89 -3.22 2.17
N GLY A 114 -10.08 -2.65 3.07
CA GLY A 114 -9.51 -3.40 4.18
C GLY A 114 -10.54 -3.62 5.29
N LEU A 115 -10.22 -4.49 6.26
CA LEU A 115 -11.15 -4.92 7.32
C LEU A 115 -11.80 -3.74 8.05
N HIS A 116 -11.01 -2.73 8.41
CA HIS A 116 -11.54 -1.57 9.13
C HIS A 116 -12.50 -0.75 8.27
N LEU A 117 -12.21 -0.55 6.98
CA LEU A 117 -13.14 0.12 6.06
C LEU A 117 -14.42 -0.69 5.90
N THR A 118 -14.32 -2.02 5.74
CA THR A 118 -15.48 -2.91 5.63
C THR A 118 -16.38 -2.83 6.87
N LYS A 119 -15.80 -2.90 8.08
CA LYS A 119 -16.54 -2.73 9.34
C LYS A 119 -17.21 -1.35 9.41
N ASN A 120 -16.50 -0.28 9.06
CA ASN A 120 -17.04 1.08 9.09
C ASN A 120 -18.19 1.27 8.09
N VAL A 121 -18.05 0.80 6.85
CA VAL A 121 -19.09 0.92 5.83
C VAL A 121 -20.35 0.20 6.25
N LEU A 122 -20.24 -1.04 6.74
CA LEU A 122 -21.39 -1.80 7.24
C LEU A 122 -22.05 -1.08 8.42
N SER A 123 -21.25 -0.52 9.34
CA SER A 123 -21.80 0.18 10.49
C SER A 123 -22.47 1.51 10.18
N GLN A 124 -22.02 2.22 9.15
CA GLN A 124 -22.57 3.53 8.77
C GLN A 124 -23.78 3.40 7.83
N ASN A 125 -23.84 2.33 7.03
CA ASN A 125 -24.83 2.19 5.95
C ASN A 125 -25.89 1.11 6.24
N THR A 126 -25.95 0.59 7.47
CA THR A 126 -26.99 -0.35 7.88
C THR A 126 -27.52 0.02 9.28
N ALA A 127 -28.80 -0.28 9.54
CA ALA A 127 -29.45 0.14 10.78
C ALA A 127 -28.98 -0.63 12.03
N HIS A 128 -28.41 -1.83 11.87
CA HIS A 128 -28.22 -2.78 12.97
C HIS A 128 -26.85 -3.45 13.03
N LEU A 129 -25.96 -3.22 12.04
CA LEU A 129 -24.61 -3.76 12.12
C LEU A 129 -23.76 -2.77 12.92
N LYS A 130 -23.47 -3.07 14.17
CA LYS A 130 -22.58 -2.22 14.97
C LYS A 130 -21.12 -2.55 14.68
N HIS A 131 -20.24 -1.57 14.86
CA HIS A 131 -18.80 -1.76 14.84
C HIS A 131 -18.33 -2.43 16.14
N ASP A 132 -18.64 -3.72 16.28
CA ASP A 132 -18.23 -4.55 17.41
C ASP A 132 -17.01 -5.42 17.04
N GLU A 133 -16.20 -5.78 18.03
CA GLU A 133 -15.10 -6.72 17.82
C GLU A 133 -15.62 -8.14 17.68
N GLY A 134 -15.21 -8.79 16.58
CA GLY A 134 -15.55 -10.17 16.25
C GLY A 134 -14.29 -11.00 16.01
N VAL A 135 -14.46 -12.31 16.04
CA VAL A 135 -13.42 -13.29 15.71
C VAL A 135 -13.82 -14.08 14.47
N LEU A 136 -12.83 -14.70 13.81
CA LEU A 136 -13.07 -15.63 12.73
C LEU A 136 -13.82 -16.86 13.27
N GLN A 137 -15.05 -17.09 12.79
CA GLN A 137 -15.89 -18.22 13.16
C GLN A 137 -16.77 -18.63 11.97
N ILE A 138 -16.72 -19.91 11.57
CA ILE A 138 -17.47 -20.44 10.44
C ILE A 138 -18.20 -21.75 10.87
N PRO A 139 -19.55 -21.81 10.88
CA PRO A 139 -20.46 -20.69 10.66
C PRO A 139 -20.45 -19.71 11.84
N ALA A 140 -20.55 -18.42 11.55
CA ALA A 140 -20.72 -17.40 12.57
C ALA A 140 -22.14 -17.47 13.16
N ILE A 141 -22.26 -17.41 14.48
CA ILE A 141 -23.55 -17.45 15.19
C ILE A 141 -23.92 -16.10 15.83
N ASN A 142 -23.16 -15.04 15.54
CA ASN A 142 -23.46 -13.67 15.95
C ASN A 142 -22.96 -12.68 14.89
N THR A 143 -23.51 -11.47 14.91
CA THR A 143 -23.25 -10.43 13.91
C THR A 143 -21.78 -10.02 13.84
N ALA A 144 -21.10 -9.83 14.97
CA ALA A 144 -19.71 -9.40 15.01
C ALA A 144 -18.79 -10.42 14.33
N ASN A 145 -18.97 -11.71 14.63
CA ASN A 145 -18.22 -12.80 14.01
C ASN A 145 -18.61 -12.97 12.54
N ALA A 146 -19.87 -12.72 12.15
CA ALA A 146 -20.31 -12.79 10.76
C ALA A 146 -19.64 -11.70 9.91
N ILE A 147 -19.51 -10.48 10.43
CA ILE A 147 -18.78 -9.39 9.77
C ILE A 147 -17.29 -9.72 9.66
N GLN A 148 -16.65 -10.16 10.75
CA GLN A 148 -15.22 -10.50 10.76
C GLN A 148 -14.92 -11.66 9.81
N SER A 149 -15.76 -12.69 9.78
CA SER A 149 -15.56 -13.88 8.96
C SER A 149 -15.90 -13.62 7.49
N GLY A 150 -16.90 -12.79 7.20
CA GLY A 150 -17.26 -12.39 5.84
C GLY A 150 -16.22 -11.52 5.14
N PHE A 151 -15.31 -10.87 5.88
CA PHE A 151 -14.16 -10.20 5.28
C PHE A 151 -13.06 -11.18 4.83
N ILE A 152 -12.97 -12.35 5.48
CA ILE A 152 -11.94 -13.36 5.22
C ILE A 152 -12.36 -14.35 4.12
N LEU A 153 -13.66 -14.60 3.98
CA LEU A 153 -14.25 -15.52 2.98
C LEU A 153 -14.42 -14.85 1.62
#